data_AF-F1ZBP0-F1
#
_entry.id   AF-F1ZBP0-F1
#
_cell.length_a   1.000
_cell.length_b   1.000
_cell.length_c   1.000
_cell.angle_alpha   90.00
_cell.angle_beta   90.00
_cell.angle_gamma   90.00
#
_symmetry.space_group_name_H-M   'P 1'
#
loop_
_entity.id
_entity.type
_entity.pdbx_description
1 polymer ?
#
loop_
_entity_poly.entity_id
_entity_poly.type
_entity_poly.pdbx_seq_one_letter_code
_entity_poly.pdbx_strand_id
1 'polypeptide(L)'
;MKEFFRNVSPRRAILDLWQVLGAPSEYRWTGMVLAATVTGSIFWLMIHQEGRALPPPPKVIYFESWRANRSDAEIIAGNIAAARKAKAEAAEEERRAEDIRKMYKAVGAATGLDTDKMYKDGNAERSAEEKAEFNRNKALLDRYMEKGAKPVIDPSPAAGN
;
A
#
# COMPACT_ATOMS: atom_id res chain seq x y z
N MET A 1 8.10 30.51 -42.70
CA MET A 1 6.94 29.58 -42.72
C MET A 1 5.94 29.85 -43.85
N LYS A 2 5.57 31.10 -44.19
CA LYS A 2 4.60 31.39 -45.27
C LYS A 2 4.98 30.82 -46.66
N GLU A 3 6.26 30.81 -47.02
CA GLU A 3 6.75 30.30 -48.31
C GLU A 3 6.60 28.77 -48.48
N PHE A 4 6.75 27.99 -47.40
CA PHE A 4 6.69 26.52 -47.44
C PHE A 4 5.27 26.01 -47.74
N PHE A 5 4.27 26.68 -47.15
CA PHE A 5 2.85 26.35 -47.34
C PHE A 5 2.25 26.95 -48.63
N ARG A 6 3.01 27.75 -49.40
CA ARG A 6 2.57 28.26 -50.71
C ARG A 6 2.56 27.17 -51.78
N ASN A 7 3.46 26.19 -51.66
CA ASN A 7 3.61 25.07 -52.60
C ASN A 7 3.15 23.72 -52.01
N VAL A 8 2.96 23.64 -50.69
CA VAL A 8 2.50 22.42 -49.99
C VAL A 8 1.13 22.69 -49.37
N SER A 9 0.13 21.95 -49.82
CA SER A 9 -1.24 21.99 -49.29
C SER A 9 -1.39 20.95 -48.16
N PRO A 10 -1.51 21.35 -46.88
CA PRO A 10 -1.62 20.41 -45.77
C PRO A 10 -2.85 19.49 -45.90
N ARG A 11 -3.96 20.05 -46.40
CA ARG A 11 -5.19 19.30 -46.65
C ARG A 11 -4.99 18.22 -47.73
N ARG A 12 -4.25 18.53 -48.81
CA ARG A 12 -3.90 17.51 -49.82
C ARG A 12 -2.99 16.45 -49.24
N ALA A 13 -1.98 16.83 -48.45
CA ALA A 13 -1.05 15.88 -47.87
C ALA A 13 -1.77 14.86 -46.95
N ILE A 14 -2.75 15.31 -46.16
CA ILE A 14 -3.57 14.41 -45.34
C ILE A 14 -4.43 13.47 -46.21
N LEU A 15 -5.09 14.00 -47.24
CA LEU A 15 -5.92 13.19 -48.14
C LEU A 15 -5.08 12.17 -48.91
N ASP A 16 -3.91 12.57 -49.38
CA ASP A 16 -2.93 11.71 -50.08
C ASP A 16 -2.42 10.59 -49.16
N LEU A 17 -2.05 10.93 -47.91
CA LEU A 17 -1.68 9.94 -46.90
C LEU A 17 -2.81 8.92 -46.65
N TRP A 18 -4.05 9.39 -46.48
CA TRP A 18 -5.21 8.50 -46.30
C TRP A 18 -5.48 7.63 -47.53
N GLN A 19 -5.23 8.14 -48.73
CA GLN A 19 -5.39 7.39 -49.97
C GLN A 19 -4.32 6.29 -50.09
N VAL A 20 -3.07 6.58 -49.71
CA VAL A 20 -1.98 5.59 -49.68
C VAL A 20 -2.21 4.54 -48.59
N LEU A 21 -2.63 4.94 -47.39
CA LEU A 21 -2.97 4.03 -46.30
C LEU A 21 -4.21 3.17 -46.61
N GLY A 22 -5.18 3.74 -47.33
CA GLY A 22 -6.41 3.10 -47.76
C GLY A 22 -6.26 2.19 -48.98
N ALA A 23 -5.19 2.34 -49.77
CA ALA A 23 -4.95 1.54 -50.96
C ALA A 23 -4.82 0.03 -50.62
N PRO A 24 -5.38 -0.87 -51.43
CA PRO A 24 -5.18 -2.30 -51.27
C PRO A 24 -3.71 -2.63 -51.55
N SER A 25 -3.05 -3.29 -50.60
CA SER A 25 -1.67 -3.75 -50.71
C SER A 25 -1.60 -5.18 -50.19
N GLU A 26 -0.83 -6.00 -50.90
CA GLU A 26 -0.59 -7.41 -50.57
C GLU A 26 -0.07 -7.58 -49.14
N TYR A 27 0.74 -6.63 -48.67
CA TYR A 27 1.43 -6.70 -47.37
C TYR A 27 0.78 -5.84 -46.28
N ARG A 28 -0.47 -5.38 -46.45
CA ARG A 28 -1.12 -4.49 -45.46
C ARG A 28 -1.17 -5.09 -44.06
N TRP A 29 -1.63 -6.33 -43.96
CA TRP A 29 -1.78 -7.00 -42.67
C TRP A 29 -0.44 -7.42 -42.09
N THR A 30 0.47 -7.94 -42.91
CA THR A 30 1.81 -8.34 -42.46
C THR A 30 2.62 -7.13 -42.00
N GLY A 31 2.57 -6.03 -42.75
CA GLY A 31 3.22 -4.77 -42.39
C GLY A 31 2.64 -4.15 -41.11
N MET A 32 1.30 -4.16 -40.94
CA MET A 32 0.67 -3.68 -39.71
C MET A 32 1.06 -4.52 -38.49
N VAL A 33 1.03 -5.84 -38.61
CA VAL A 33 1.42 -6.75 -37.51
C VAL A 33 2.89 -6.55 -37.16
N LEU A 34 3.78 -6.45 -38.15
CA LEU A 34 5.20 -6.23 -37.91
C LEU A 34 5.44 -4.89 -37.21
N ALA A 35 4.81 -3.81 -37.68
CA ALA A 35 4.91 -2.50 -37.06
C ALA A 35 4.41 -2.52 -35.61
N ALA A 36 3.24 -3.10 -35.37
CA ALA A 36 2.67 -3.25 -34.02
C ALA A 36 3.57 -4.09 -33.11
N THR A 37 4.19 -5.15 -33.64
CA THR A 37 5.11 -6.01 -32.88
C THR A 37 6.38 -5.28 -32.49
N VAL A 38 7.01 -4.57 -33.43
CA VAL A 38 8.22 -3.77 -33.17
C VAL A 38 7.92 -2.66 -32.15
N THR A 39 6.87 -1.87 -32.36
CA THR A 39 6.50 -0.80 -31.42
C THR A 39 6.06 -1.37 -30.07
N GLY A 40 5.23 -2.41 -30.06
CA GLY A 40 4.72 -3.05 -28.85
C GLY A 40 5.83 -3.68 -28.00
N SER A 41 6.82 -4.32 -28.63
CA SER A 41 7.97 -4.90 -27.91
C SER A 41 8.81 -3.85 -27.20
N ILE A 42 9.02 -2.68 -27.80
CA ILE A 42 9.73 -1.56 -27.15
C ILE A 42 8.97 -1.10 -25.90
N PHE A 43 7.66 -0.87 -26.02
CA PHE A 43 6.84 -0.48 -24.86
C PHE A 43 6.77 -1.58 -23.80
N TRP A 44 6.68 -2.84 -24.21
CA TRP A 44 6.68 -3.98 -23.30
C TRP A 44 7.98 -4.01 -22.47
N LEU A 45 9.14 -3.84 -23.11
CA LEU A 45 10.42 -3.74 -22.41
C LEU A 45 10.45 -2.54 -21.46
N MET A 46 9.98 -1.37 -21.91
CA MET A 46 9.97 -0.16 -21.07
C MET A 46 9.09 -0.29 -19.83
N ILE A 47 7.92 -0.94 -19.94
CA ILE A 47 6.99 -1.12 -18.81
C ILE A 47 7.60 -2.01 -17.71
N HIS A 48 8.43 -2.98 -18.09
CA HIS A 48 9.09 -3.88 -17.13
C HIS A 48 10.39 -3.31 -16.55
N GLN A 49 10.85 -2.16 -17.04
CA GLN A 49 12.03 -1.51 -16.49
C GLN A 49 11.61 -0.66 -15.30
N GLU A 50 11.75 -1.24 -14.10
CA GLU A 50 11.74 -0.45 -12.87
C GLU A 50 12.98 0.46 -12.91
N GLY A 51 12.78 1.73 -13.26
CA GLY A 51 13.83 2.72 -13.11
C GLY A 51 14.29 2.70 -11.65
N ARG A 52 15.59 2.43 -11.41
CA ARG A 52 16.18 2.64 -10.09
C ARG A 52 15.94 4.10 -9.73
N ALA A 53 14.94 4.34 -8.89
CA ALA A 53 14.67 5.66 -8.37
C ALA A 53 15.94 6.19 -7.72
N LEU A 54 16.11 7.51 -7.76
CA LEU A 54 17.11 8.18 -6.93
C LEU A 54 16.94 7.68 -5.48
N PRO A 55 18.04 7.49 -4.72
CA PRO A 55 17.94 7.09 -3.33
C PRO A 55 16.92 8.01 -2.64
N PRO A 56 15.94 7.45 -1.90
CA PRO A 56 14.89 8.25 -1.29
C PRO A 56 15.54 9.34 -0.45
N PRO A 57 15.04 10.59 -0.49
CA PRO A 57 15.57 11.65 0.35
C PRO A 57 15.54 11.20 1.82
N PRO A 58 16.48 11.67 2.65
CA PRO A 58 16.50 11.31 4.06
C PRO A 58 15.15 11.61 4.69
N LYS A 59 14.58 10.60 5.38
CA LYS A 59 13.31 10.76 6.09
C LYS A 59 13.54 11.71 7.27
N VAL A 60 12.94 12.89 7.23
CA VAL A 60 12.93 13.80 8.37
C VAL A 60 11.93 13.25 9.38
N ILE A 61 12.45 12.64 10.45
CA ILE A 61 11.64 12.14 11.56
C ILE A 61 11.44 13.31 12.53
N TYR A 62 10.20 13.77 12.66
CA TYR A 62 9.83 14.78 13.64
C TYR A 62 9.53 14.11 14.97
N PHE A 63 10.16 14.61 16.03
CA PHE A 63 9.87 14.21 17.39
C PHE A 63 9.19 15.37 18.10
N GLU A 64 8.11 15.10 18.82
CA GLU A 64 7.48 16.12 19.66
C GLU A 64 8.42 16.45 20.83
N SER A 65 8.91 17.69 20.86
CA SER A 65 9.70 18.21 21.97
C SER A 65 8.76 18.78 23.02
N TRP A 66 8.62 18.07 24.14
CA TRP A 66 7.78 18.50 25.25
C TRP A 66 8.51 19.50 26.15
N ARG A 67 7.78 20.48 26.71
CA ARG A 67 8.35 21.44 27.67
C ARG A 67 8.69 20.74 28.99
N ALA A 68 9.83 21.10 29.58
CA ALA A 68 10.28 20.52 30.85
C ALA A 68 9.41 20.89 32.06
N ASN A 69 8.62 21.96 31.99
CA ASN A 69 7.77 22.46 33.06
C ASN A 69 6.30 22.02 32.93
N ARG A 70 6.02 20.99 32.13
CA ARG A 70 4.67 20.41 32.00
C ARG A 70 4.24 19.77 33.33
N SER A 71 2.98 19.95 33.70
CA SER A 71 2.40 19.29 34.88
C SER A 71 2.04 17.82 34.62
N ASP A 72 2.02 17.00 35.66
CA ASP A 72 1.62 15.57 35.56
C ASP A 72 0.23 15.39 34.94
N ALA A 73 -0.71 16.30 35.25
CA ALA A 73 -2.05 16.29 34.66
C ALA A 73 -2.03 16.48 33.14
N GLU A 74 -1.18 17.38 32.64
CA GLU A 74 -0.99 17.58 31.20
C GLU A 74 -0.25 16.41 30.53
N ILE A 75 0.66 15.74 31.25
CA ILE A 75 1.33 14.51 30.76
C ILE A 75 0.27 13.42 30.55
N ILE A 76 -0.54 13.15 31.58
CA ILE A 76 -1.56 12.10 31.54
C ILE A 76 -2.60 12.40 30.45
N ALA A 77 -3.08 13.64 30.36
CA ALA A 77 -4.04 14.03 29.32
C ALA A 77 -3.46 13.85 27.90
N GLY A 78 -2.19 14.22 27.70
CA GLY A 78 -1.48 14.01 26.44
C GLY A 78 -1.34 12.53 26.08
N ASN A 79 -0.95 11.70 27.05
CA ASN A 79 -0.80 10.26 26.86
C ASN A 79 -2.14 9.59 26.51
N ILE A 80 -3.23 9.95 27.18
CA ILE A 80 -4.56 9.43 26.87
C ILE A 80 -4.97 9.80 25.45
N ALA A 81 -4.75 11.05 25.03
CA ALA A 81 -5.07 11.50 23.67
C ALA A 81 -4.24 10.75 22.61
N ALA A 82 -2.93 10.60 22.84
CA ALA A 82 -2.03 9.85 21.97
C ALA A 82 -2.42 8.37 21.90
N ALA A 83 -2.72 7.74 23.03
CA ALA A 83 -3.15 6.35 23.11
C ALA A 83 -4.48 6.12 22.37
N ARG A 84 -5.44 7.04 22.48
CA ARG A 84 -6.69 6.99 21.72
C ARG A 84 -6.45 7.06 20.21
N LYS A 85 -5.58 7.96 19.77
CA LYS A 85 -5.21 8.09 18.36
C LYS A 85 -4.54 6.82 17.84
N ALA A 86 -3.55 6.32 18.55
CA ALA A 86 -2.84 5.09 18.19
C ALA A 86 -3.79 3.87 18.12
N LYS A 87 -4.72 3.75 19.08
CA LYS A 87 -5.74 2.69 19.04
C LYS A 87 -6.70 2.81 17.85
N ALA A 88 -7.09 4.04 17.50
CA ALA A 88 -7.95 4.28 16.34
C ALA A 88 -7.24 3.89 15.03
N GLU A 89 -5.99 4.31 14.86
CA GLU A 89 -5.16 3.96 13.70
C GLU A 89 -4.96 2.44 13.59
N ALA A 90 -4.60 1.77 14.70
CA ALA A 90 -4.47 0.30 14.73
C ALA A 90 -5.78 -0.42 14.37
N ALA A 91 -6.93 0.10 14.79
CA ALA A 91 -8.23 -0.47 14.43
C ALA A 91 -8.55 -0.30 12.93
N GLU A 92 -8.16 0.82 12.32
CA GLU A 92 -8.29 1.02 10.87
C GLU A 92 -7.37 0.11 10.07
N GLU A 93 -6.12 -0.07 10.52
CA GLU A 93 -5.17 -1.00 9.91
C GLU A 93 -5.66 -2.45 9.99
N GLU A 94 -6.18 -2.88 11.14
CA GLU A 94 -6.72 -4.24 11.31
C GLU A 94 -7.93 -4.46 10.39
N ARG A 95 -8.82 -3.47 10.25
CA ARG A 95 -9.92 -3.50 9.28
C ARG A 95 -9.43 -3.69 7.85
N ARG A 96 -8.42 -2.92 7.43
CA ARG A 96 -7.83 -3.06 6.10
C ARG A 96 -7.18 -4.44 5.93
N ALA A 97 -6.48 -4.93 6.95
CA ALA A 97 -5.86 -6.24 6.93
C ALA A 97 -6.91 -7.37 6.86
N GLU A 98 -8.06 -7.24 7.54
CA GLU A 98 -9.19 -8.14 7.40
C GLU A 98 -9.75 -8.14 5.96
N ASP A 99 -9.93 -6.98 5.35
CA ASP A 99 -10.45 -6.88 3.98
C ASP A 99 -9.51 -7.52 2.96
N ILE A 100 -8.20 -7.30 3.13
CA ILE A 100 -7.16 -7.97 2.35
C ILE A 100 -7.22 -9.49 2.56
N ARG A 101 -7.33 -9.96 3.80
CA ARG A 101 -7.47 -11.40 4.11
C ARG A 101 -8.73 -12.01 3.47
N LYS A 102 -9.86 -11.31 3.47
CA LYS A 102 -11.09 -11.73 2.80
C LYS A 102 -10.91 -11.83 1.29
N MET A 103 -10.26 -10.84 0.67
CA MET A 103 -9.95 -10.86 -0.77
C MET A 103 -9.08 -12.07 -1.13
N TYR A 104 -7.98 -12.30 -0.41
CA TYR A 104 -7.11 -13.45 -0.66
C TYR A 104 -7.80 -14.79 -0.40
N LYS A 105 -8.67 -14.86 0.61
CA LYS A 105 -9.50 -16.04 0.87
C LYS A 105 -10.40 -16.37 -0.32
N ALA A 106 -11.05 -15.37 -0.91
CA ALA A 106 -11.91 -15.54 -2.08
C ALA A 106 -11.11 -16.00 -3.31
N VAL A 107 -9.94 -15.41 -3.56
CA VAL A 107 -9.04 -15.83 -4.65
C VAL A 107 -8.59 -17.27 -4.46
N GLY A 108 -8.14 -17.64 -3.25
CA GLY A 108 -7.69 -19.00 -2.96
C GLY A 108 -8.82 -20.04 -3.08
N ALA A 109 -10.04 -19.68 -2.68
CA ALA A 109 -11.19 -20.56 -2.86
C ALA A 109 -11.49 -20.79 -4.35
N ALA A 110 -11.36 -19.76 -5.19
CA ALA A 110 -11.55 -19.87 -6.64
C ALA A 110 -10.45 -20.72 -7.32
N THR A 111 -9.25 -20.79 -6.74
CA THR A 111 -8.14 -21.62 -7.25
C THR A 111 -8.09 -23.03 -6.65
N GLY A 112 -9.08 -23.40 -5.82
CA GLY A 112 -9.21 -24.74 -5.24
C GLY A 112 -8.42 -24.99 -3.96
N LEU A 113 -7.94 -23.94 -3.28
CA LEU A 113 -7.30 -24.04 -1.96
C LEU A 113 -8.34 -24.09 -0.83
N ASP A 114 -8.08 -24.87 0.22
CA ASP A 114 -8.88 -24.88 1.46
C ASP A 114 -8.54 -23.67 2.34
N THR A 115 -9.09 -22.52 1.97
CA THR A 115 -8.80 -21.25 2.63
C THR A 115 -9.50 -21.11 3.98
N ASP A 116 -10.56 -21.87 4.24
CA ASP A 116 -11.26 -21.88 5.53
C ASP A 116 -10.41 -22.51 6.63
N LYS A 117 -9.79 -23.66 6.34
CA LYS A 117 -8.87 -24.29 7.28
C LYS A 117 -7.65 -23.42 7.54
N MET A 118 -7.01 -22.89 6.49
CA MET A 118 -5.85 -22.00 6.63
C MET A 118 -6.16 -20.75 7.45
N TYR A 119 -7.34 -20.16 7.28
CA TYR A 119 -7.75 -18.99 8.07
C TYR A 119 -7.96 -19.33 9.54
N LYS A 120 -8.55 -20.49 9.85
CA LYS A 120 -8.72 -20.97 11.24
C LYS A 120 -7.38 -21.24 11.91
N ASP A 121 -6.48 -21.94 11.21
CA ASP A 121 -5.15 -22.28 11.72
C ASP A 121 -4.34 -20.99 11.99
N GLY A 122 -4.36 -20.04 11.05
CA GLY A 122 -3.68 -18.75 11.20
C GLY A 122 -4.30 -17.83 12.27
N ASN A 123 -5.60 -17.96 12.59
CA ASN A 123 -6.20 -17.29 13.74
C ASN A 123 -5.76 -17.94 15.06
N ALA A 124 -5.69 -19.28 15.10
CA ALA A 124 -5.25 -20.01 16.27
C ALA A 124 -3.78 -19.68 16.62
N GLU A 125 -2.90 -19.66 15.61
CA GLU A 125 -1.50 -19.29 15.75
C GLU A 125 -1.34 -17.86 16.27
N ARG A 126 -1.98 -16.86 15.64
CA ARG A 126 -1.96 -15.47 16.13
C ARG A 126 -2.45 -15.34 17.56
N SER A 127 -3.55 -16.01 17.93
CA SER A 127 -4.06 -15.98 19.29
C SER A 127 -3.10 -16.61 20.31
N ALA A 128 -2.30 -17.59 19.88
CA ALA A 128 -1.29 -18.23 20.73
C ALA A 128 -0.06 -17.33 20.90
N GLU A 129 0.36 -16.66 19.82
CA GLU A 129 1.42 -15.65 19.84
C GLU A 129 1.05 -14.47 20.74
N GLU A 130 -0.15 -13.90 20.60
CA GLU A 130 -0.65 -12.82 21.46
C GLU A 130 -0.64 -13.21 22.94
N LYS A 131 -1.06 -14.44 23.26
CA LYS A 131 -0.99 -14.96 24.63
C LYS A 131 0.45 -15.13 25.11
N ALA A 132 1.34 -15.61 24.25
CA ALA A 132 2.75 -15.78 24.58
C ALA A 132 3.45 -14.43 24.82
N GLU A 133 3.17 -13.43 23.98
CA GLU A 133 3.64 -12.06 24.15
C GLU A 133 3.07 -11.43 25.42
N PHE A 134 1.77 -11.58 25.67
CA PHE A 134 1.16 -11.11 26.91
C PHE A 134 1.83 -11.73 28.14
N ASN A 135 2.05 -13.04 28.15
CA ASN A 135 2.72 -13.74 29.24
C ASN A 135 4.17 -13.28 29.41
N ARG A 136 4.90 -13.05 28.30
CA ARG A 136 6.26 -12.51 28.32
C ARG A 136 6.27 -11.09 28.91
N ASN A 137 5.37 -10.22 28.45
CA ASN A 137 5.26 -8.85 28.93
C ASN A 137 4.90 -8.81 30.42
N LYS A 138 3.99 -9.68 30.86
CA LYS A 138 3.65 -9.86 32.26
C LYS A 138 4.86 -10.31 33.09
N ALA A 139 5.60 -11.31 32.63
CA ALA A 139 6.80 -11.79 33.32
C ALA A 139 7.90 -10.73 33.42
N LEU A 140 8.03 -9.86 32.41
CA LEU A 140 8.94 -8.71 32.45
C LEU A 140 8.47 -7.68 33.48
N LEU A 141 7.17 -7.34 33.49
CA LEU A 141 6.57 -6.48 34.51
C LEU A 141 6.84 -7.01 35.91
N ASP A 142 6.55 -8.28 36.17
CA ASP A 142 6.75 -8.91 37.48
C ASP A 142 8.23 -8.91 37.92
N ARG A 143 9.17 -8.97 36.97
CA ARG A 143 10.62 -8.92 37.23
C ARG A 143 11.09 -7.52 37.62
N TYR A 144 10.58 -6.48 36.96
CA TYR A 144 11.11 -5.11 37.08
C TYR A 144 10.27 -4.21 38.01
N MET A 145 9.07 -4.63 38.40
CA MET A 145 8.25 -3.91 39.37
C MET A 145 8.80 -4.09 40.79
N GLU A 146 8.91 -2.99 41.55
CA GLU A 146 9.25 -3.05 42.98
C GLU A 146 8.18 -3.83 43.77
N LYS A 147 8.62 -4.58 44.79
CA LYS A 147 7.72 -5.34 45.67
C LYS A 147 6.70 -4.41 46.33
N GLY A 148 5.44 -4.53 45.90
CA GLY A 148 4.31 -3.76 46.44
C GLY A 148 3.86 -2.59 45.55
N ALA A 149 4.58 -2.28 44.46
CA ALA A 149 4.12 -1.29 43.48
C ALA A 149 3.01 -1.88 42.60
N LYS A 150 1.87 -1.19 42.51
CA LYS A 150 0.80 -1.55 41.57
C LYS A 150 1.06 -0.81 40.25
N PRO A 151 0.93 -1.48 39.08
CA PRO A 151 1.00 -0.78 37.82
C PRO A 151 -0.14 0.24 37.75
N VAL A 152 0.16 1.47 37.33
CA VAL A 152 -0.86 2.46 36.98
C VAL A 152 -1.46 1.99 35.66
N ILE A 153 -2.59 1.30 35.75
CA ILE A 153 -3.35 0.85 34.59
C ILE A 153 -4.27 2.02 34.22
N ASP A 154 -4.01 2.67 33.08
CA ASP A 154 -4.99 3.60 32.50
C ASP A 154 -6.34 2.87 32.42
N PRO A 155 -7.45 3.49 32.86
CA PRO A 155 -8.75 2.82 32.82
C PRO A 155 -9.00 2.34 31.39
N SER A 156 -9.12 1.01 31.25
CA SER A 156 -9.57 0.38 30.01
C SER A 156 -10.79 1.16 29.52
N PRO A 157 -10.89 1.54 28.23
CA PRO A 157 -12.15 2.05 27.74
C PRO A 157 -13.17 0.98 28.09
N ALA A 158 -14.15 1.36 28.91
CA ALA A 158 -15.24 0.48 29.29
C ALA A 158 -15.72 -0.19 28.01
N ALA A 159 -15.85 -1.52 28.06
CA ALA A 159 -16.58 -2.25 27.03
C ALA A 159 -17.90 -1.50 26.82
N GLY A 160 -18.06 -0.91 25.64
CA GLY A 160 -19.28 -0.20 25.28
C GLY A 160 -20.44 -1.19 25.39
N ASN A 161 -21.44 -0.81 26.17
CA ASN A 161 -22.79 -1.34 26.04
C ASN A 161 -23.43 -0.77 24.77
#